data_AF-A0A955ACA0-F1
#
_entry.id   AF-A0A955ACA0-F1
#
_cell.length_a   1.000
_cell.length_b   1.000
_cell.length_c   1.000
_cell.angle_alpha   90.00
_cell.angle_beta   90.00
_cell.angle_gamma   90.00
#
_symmetry.space_group_name_H-M   'P 1'
#
loop_
_entity.id
_entity.type
_entity.pdbx_description
1 polymer ?
#
loop_
_entity_poly.entity_id
_entity_poly.type
_entity_poly.pdbx_seq_one_letter_code
_entity_poly.pdbx_strand_id
1 'polypeptide(L)'
;MLTTLYAARCGMWQGCDWHTCFGPLKVDLCKLRSQQTRLLSEATSGEESQVWAEATDWLLQIERDAQAAEAAAADAVRLAQKLDFSLAETRIAEAANLESKYRTSVVWEPLATLIAELHHSATSAQNGQT
;
A
#
# COMPACT_ATOMS: atom_id res chain seq x y z
N MET A 1 16.91 -1.92 12.19
CA MET A 1 15.84 -0.89 12.25
C MET A 1 14.92 -0.97 11.03
N LEU A 2 15.43 -0.81 9.79
CA LEU A 2 14.63 -0.93 8.55
C LEU A 2 13.77 -2.19 8.49
N THR A 3 14.38 -3.38 8.68
CA THR A 3 13.66 -4.66 8.64
C THR A 3 12.58 -4.78 9.70
N THR A 4 12.83 -4.25 10.91
CA THR A 4 11.85 -4.23 12.00
C THR A 4 10.67 -3.31 11.68
N LEU A 5 10.94 -2.12 11.14
CA LEU A 5 9.91 -1.17 10.74
C LEU A 5 9.06 -1.74 9.59
N TYR A 6 9.71 -2.31 8.58
CA TYR A 6 9.02 -3.01 7.49
C TYR A 6 8.12 -4.13 8.01
N ALA A 7 8.63 -5.03 8.86
CA ALA A 7 7.86 -6.13 9.42
C ALA A 7 6.64 -5.64 10.22
N ALA A 8 6.76 -4.51 10.93
CA ALA A 8 5.65 -3.92 11.67
C ALA A 8 4.56 -3.30 10.77
N ARG A 9 4.85 -3.06 9.49
CA ARG A 9 3.92 -2.47 8.50
C ARG A 9 3.36 -3.49 7.50
N CYS A 10 4.03 -4.62 7.33
CA CYS A 10 3.55 -5.72 6.49
C CYS A 10 2.14 -6.14 6.88
N GLY A 11 1.27 -6.33 5.89
CA GLY A 11 -0.12 -6.70 6.11
C GLY A 11 -0.98 -5.64 6.83
N MET A 12 -0.52 -4.42 7.07
CA MET A 12 -1.39 -3.36 7.59
C MET A 12 -2.35 -2.83 6.51
N TRP A 13 -1.94 -2.87 5.25
CA TRP A 13 -2.80 -2.58 4.11
C TRP A 13 -2.97 -3.84 3.27
N GLN A 14 -4.20 -4.34 3.18
CA GLN A 14 -4.49 -5.54 2.41
C GLN A 14 -5.77 -5.42 1.58
N GLY A 15 -6.50 -4.31 1.70
CA GLY A 15 -7.83 -4.12 1.12
C GLY A 15 -8.40 -2.78 1.58
N CYS A 16 -9.73 -2.68 1.67
CA CYS A 16 -10.41 -1.50 2.19
C CYS A 16 -10.60 -1.61 3.71
N ASP A 17 -9.69 -1.05 4.49
CA ASP A 17 -9.78 -0.95 5.96
C ASP A 17 -10.33 0.39 6.46
N TRP A 18 -10.65 1.31 5.54
CA TRP A 18 -11.32 2.59 5.80
C TRP A 18 -12.79 2.56 5.36
N HIS A 19 -13.56 3.52 5.86
CA HIS A 19 -14.96 3.68 5.46
C HIS A 19 -15.04 4.14 4.00
N THR A 20 -15.68 3.33 3.16
CA THR A 20 -15.92 3.63 1.75
C THR A 20 -17.32 3.21 1.35
N CYS A 21 -18.09 4.16 0.81
CA CYS A 21 -19.36 3.89 0.16
C CYS A 21 -19.15 3.78 -1.36
N PHE A 22 -19.64 2.71 -1.97
CA PHE A 22 -19.46 2.44 -3.39
C PHE A 22 -20.78 2.43 -4.16
N GLY A 23 -20.76 2.98 -5.37
CA GLY A 23 -21.87 2.98 -6.31
C GLY A 23 -23.10 3.81 -5.86
N PRO A 24 -24.17 3.81 -6.67
CA PRO A 24 -25.39 4.58 -6.41
C PRO A 24 -26.14 4.11 -5.16
N LEU A 25 -26.04 2.82 -4.81
CA LEU A 25 -26.63 2.22 -3.62
C LEU A 25 -25.80 2.44 -2.34
N LYS A 26 -24.61 3.06 -2.46
CA LYS A 26 -23.71 3.38 -1.34
C LYS A 26 -23.40 2.16 -0.47
N VAL A 27 -23.08 1.03 -1.10
CA VAL A 27 -22.71 -0.18 -0.36
C VAL A 27 -21.42 0.09 0.43
N ASP A 28 -21.38 -0.36 1.70
CA ASP A 28 -20.22 -0.16 2.56
C ASP A 28 -19.18 -1.25 2.30
N LEU A 29 -17.98 -0.83 1.90
CA LEU A 29 -16.85 -1.73 1.62
C LEU A 29 -15.85 -1.82 2.77
N CYS A 30 -16.14 -1.15 3.90
CA CYS A 30 -15.28 -1.17 5.07
C CYS A 30 -15.06 -2.61 5.56
N LYS A 31 -13.79 -3.02 5.62
CA LYS A 31 -13.32 -4.35 6.03
C LYS A 31 -13.78 -5.50 5.13
N LEU A 32 -14.31 -5.20 3.95
CA LEU A 32 -14.64 -6.22 2.95
C LEU A 32 -13.44 -6.52 2.04
N ARG A 33 -13.36 -7.78 1.63
CA ARG A 33 -12.43 -8.29 0.60
C ARG A 33 -13.18 -8.63 -0.67
N SER A 34 -12.49 -8.58 -1.80
CA SER A 34 -13.05 -8.90 -3.12
C SER A 34 -13.81 -10.23 -3.13
N GLN A 35 -13.28 -11.25 -2.46
CA GLN A 35 -13.94 -12.55 -2.34
C GLN A 35 -15.27 -12.49 -1.59
N GLN A 36 -15.37 -11.70 -0.52
CA GLN A 36 -16.62 -11.54 0.24
C GLN A 36 -17.66 -10.77 -0.57
N THR A 37 -17.22 -9.72 -1.27
CA THR A 37 -18.06 -8.89 -2.12
C THR A 37 -18.60 -9.68 -3.33
N ARG A 38 -17.80 -10.62 -3.86
CA ARG A 38 -18.24 -11.56 -4.89
C ARG A 38 -19.41 -12.41 -4.42
N LEU A 39 -19.33 -12.96 -3.21
CA LEU A 39 -20.42 -13.75 -2.64
C LEU A 39 -21.70 -12.91 -2.48
N LEU A 40 -21.59 -11.63 -2.14
CA LEU A 40 -22.73 -10.71 -2.06
C LEU A 40 -23.35 -10.45 -3.43
N SER A 41 -22.53 -10.30 -4.47
CA SER A 41 -23.02 -10.18 -5.86
C SER A 41 -23.80 -11.42 -6.30
N GLU A 42 -23.31 -12.61 -5.97
CA GLU A 42 -23.95 -13.89 -6.30
C GLU A 42 -25.23 -14.14 -5.47
N ALA A 43 -25.31 -13.59 -4.25
CA ALA A 43 -26.44 -13.77 -3.34
C ALA A 43 -27.56 -12.72 -3.53
N THR A 44 -27.32 -11.65 -4.27
CA THR A 44 -28.27 -10.56 -4.52
C THR A 44 -28.79 -10.61 -5.96
N SER A 45 -29.69 -9.71 -6.34
CA SER A 45 -30.28 -9.69 -7.69
C SER A 45 -30.51 -8.28 -8.19
N GLY A 46 -30.62 -8.13 -9.52
CA GLY A 46 -30.87 -6.85 -10.16
C GLY A 46 -29.72 -5.86 -9.95
N GLU A 47 -30.07 -4.60 -9.69
CA GLU A 47 -29.12 -3.50 -9.53
C GLU A 47 -28.14 -3.72 -8.36
N GLU A 48 -28.60 -4.33 -7.26
CA GLU A 48 -27.73 -4.60 -6.12
C GLU A 48 -26.61 -5.58 -6.46
N SER A 49 -26.92 -6.65 -7.21
CA SER A 49 -25.93 -7.63 -7.68
C SER A 49 -24.87 -6.99 -8.58
N GLN A 50 -25.28 -6.05 -9.44
CA GLN A 50 -24.37 -5.30 -10.31
C GLN A 50 -23.45 -4.38 -9.51
N VAL A 51 -23.98 -3.63 -8.54
CA VAL A 51 -23.16 -2.77 -7.67
C VAL A 51 -22.14 -3.59 -6.89
N TRP A 52 -22.52 -4.77 -6.38
CA TRP A 52 -21.60 -5.67 -5.70
C TRP A 52 -20.54 -6.28 -6.64
N ALA A 53 -20.88 -6.54 -7.91
CA ALA A 53 -19.91 -6.99 -8.91
C ALA A 53 -18.85 -5.90 -9.20
N GLU A 54 -19.29 -4.66 -9.42
CA GLU A 54 -18.38 -3.52 -9.63
C GLU A 54 -17.50 -3.25 -8.40
N ALA A 55 -18.08 -3.34 -7.20
CA ALA A 55 -17.35 -3.22 -5.95
C ALA A 55 -16.30 -4.34 -5.77
N THR A 56 -16.60 -5.55 -6.24
CA THR A 56 -15.66 -6.67 -6.25
C THR A 56 -14.44 -6.38 -7.11
N ASP A 57 -14.65 -5.86 -8.33
CA ASP A 57 -13.57 -5.52 -9.24
C ASP A 57 -12.70 -4.37 -8.70
N TRP A 58 -13.33 -3.36 -8.10
CA TRP A 58 -12.63 -2.27 -7.45
C TRP A 58 -11.77 -2.75 -6.26
N LEU A 59 -12.33 -3.59 -5.38
CA LEU A 59 -11.58 -4.18 -4.27
C LEU A 59 -10.44 -5.07 -4.74
N LEU A 60 -10.62 -5.83 -5.83
CA LEU A 60 -9.57 -6.64 -6.42
C LEU A 60 -8.39 -5.77 -6.89
N GLN A 61 -8.65 -4.58 -7.42
CA GLN A 61 -7.59 -3.63 -7.77
C GLN A 61 -6.85 -3.11 -6.53
N ILE A 62 -7.57 -2.77 -5.45
CA ILE A 62 -6.94 -2.34 -4.20
C ILE A 62 -6.06 -3.44 -3.61
N GLU A 63 -6.56 -4.67 -3.57
CA GLU A 63 -5.82 -5.81 -3.05
C GLU A 63 -4.53 -6.07 -3.86
N ARG A 64 -4.58 -5.91 -5.19
CA ARG A 64 -3.40 -6.00 -6.05
C ARG A 64 -2.41 -4.88 -5.80
N ASP A 65 -2.88 -3.63 -5.70
CA ASP A 65 -2.03 -2.47 -5.41
C ASP A 65 -1.38 -2.60 -4.02
N ALA A 66 -2.10 -3.13 -3.03
CA ALA A 66 -1.58 -3.40 -1.69
C ALA A 66 -0.44 -4.43 -1.72
N GLN A 67 -0.60 -5.53 -2.45
CA GLN A 67 0.45 -6.54 -2.64
C GLN A 67 1.67 -5.96 -3.37
N ALA A 68 1.44 -5.17 -4.42
CA ALA A 68 2.52 -4.52 -5.16
C ALA A 68 3.29 -3.51 -4.30
N ALA A 69 2.59 -2.76 -3.45
CA ALA A 69 3.21 -1.81 -2.54
C ALA A 69 4.07 -2.51 -1.48
N GLU A 70 3.59 -3.62 -0.91
CA GLU A 70 4.38 -4.41 0.04
C GLU A 70 5.64 -5.00 -0.61
N ALA A 71 5.54 -5.48 -1.86
CA ALA A 71 6.69 -5.96 -2.62
C ALA A 71 7.71 -4.84 -2.89
N ALA A 72 7.24 -3.64 -3.26
CA ALA A 72 8.09 -2.48 -3.46
C ALA A 72 8.79 -2.02 -2.17
N ALA A 73 8.07 -2.03 -1.03
CA ALA A 73 8.65 -1.75 0.27
C ALA A 73 9.72 -2.79 0.68
N ALA A 74 9.48 -4.07 0.39
CA ALA A 74 10.47 -5.13 0.63
C ALA A 74 11.75 -4.91 -0.18
N ASP A 75 11.62 -4.57 -1.47
CA ASP A 75 12.74 -4.21 -2.32
C ASP A 75 13.51 -2.98 -1.81
N ALA A 76 12.80 -1.94 -1.37
CA ALA A 76 13.40 -0.74 -0.82
C ALA A 76 14.30 -1.05 0.39
N VAL A 77 13.82 -1.90 1.31
CA VAL A 77 14.62 -2.37 2.46
C VAL A 77 15.87 -3.12 1.99
N ARG A 78 15.73 -4.04 1.03
CA ARG A 78 16.86 -4.82 0.50
C ARG A 78 17.90 -3.94 -0.18
N LEU A 79 17.49 -2.87 -0.87
CA LEU A 79 18.37 -1.93 -1.54
C LEU A 79 19.09 -1.01 -0.53
N ALA A 80 18.36 -0.49 0.45
CA ALA A 80 18.94 0.32 1.52
C ALA A 80 19.99 -0.48 2.34
N GLN A 81 19.77 -1.78 2.56
CA GLN A 81 20.77 -2.67 3.18
C GLN A 81 22.06 -2.82 2.34
N LYS A 82 21.97 -2.65 1.02
CA LYS A 82 23.10 -2.65 0.10
C LYS A 82 23.69 -1.24 -0.12
N LEU A 83 23.22 -0.25 0.64
CA LEU A 83 23.59 1.17 0.51
C LEU A 83 23.21 1.82 -0.83
N ASP A 84 22.30 1.19 -1.60
CA ASP A 84 21.73 1.75 -2.82
C ASP A 84 20.50 2.60 -2.47
N PHE A 85 20.75 3.73 -1.83
CA PHE A 85 19.69 4.57 -1.26
C PHE A 85 18.84 5.26 -2.33
N SER A 86 19.42 5.66 -3.46
CA SER A 86 18.66 6.29 -4.55
C SER A 86 17.59 5.34 -5.13
N LEU A 87 17.95 4.07 -5.34
CA LEU A 87 16.97 3.09 -5.81
C LEU A 87 15.99 2.69 -4.68
N ALA A 88 16.45 2.64 -3.43
CA ALA A 88 15.58 2.39 -2.29
C ALA A 88 14.47 3.46 -2.14
N GLU A 89 14.82 4.74 -2.26
CA GLU A 89 13.86 5.86 -2.26
C GLU A 89 12.85 5.75 -3.40
N THR A 90 13.30 5.38 -4.60
CA THR A 90 12.41 5.16 -5.75
C THR A 90 11.38 4.07 -5.45
N ARG A 91 11.82 2.94 -4.87
CA ARG A 91 10.94 1.79 -4.57
C ARG A 91 9.97 2.08 -3.43
N ILE A 92 10.39 2.79 -2.38
CA ILE A 92 9.46 3.13 -1.30
C ILE A 92 8.46 4.22 -1.72
N ALA A 93 8.84 5.13 -2.61
CA ALA A 93 7.92 6.09 -3.22
C ALA A 93 6.85 5.39 -4.08
N GLU A 94 7.21 4.34 -4.81
CA GLU A 94 6.24 3.52 -5.55
C GLU A 94 5.21 2.88 -4.62
N ALA A 95 5.65 2.32 -3.48
CA ALA A 95 4.75 1.76 -2.48
C ALA A 95 3.77 2.81 -1.93
N ALA A 96 4.27 4.01 -1.59
CA ALA A 96 3.45 5.12 -1.12
C ALA A 96 2.46 5.63 -2.18
N ASN A 97 2.91 5.70 -3.44
CA ASN A 97 2.08 6.16 -4.57
C ASN A 97 0.95 5.19 -4.90
N LEU A 98 1.16 3.88 -4.73
CA LEU A 98 0.10 2.89 -4.89
C LEU A 98 -1.01 3.09 -3.85
N GLU A 99 -0.63 3.35 -2.62
CA GLU A 99 -1.55 3.52 -1.49
C GLU A 99 -2.29 4.87 -1.50
N SER A 100 -1.59 5.94 -1.88
CA SER A 100 -2.12 7.31 -1.88
C SER A 100 -3.26 7.53 -2.89
N LYS A 101 -3.42 6.63 -3.87
CA LYS A 101 -4.60 6.58 -4.75
C LYS A 101 -5.91 6.40 -3.98
N TYR A 102 -5.86 5.74 -2.84
CA TYR A 102 -7.04 5.28 -2.11
C TYR A 102 -7.23 5.98 -0.76
N ARG A 103 -6.15 6.35 -0.07
CA ARG A 103 -6.22 6.97 1.25
C ARG A 103 -5.11 7.98 1.53
N THR A 104 -5.41 8.95 2.38
CA THR A 104 -4.45 9.98 2.81
C THR A 104 -3.44 9.48 3.82
N SER A 105 -3.81 8.52 4.68
CA SER A 105 -2.89 7.94 5.65
C SER A 105 -2.15 6.77 5.01
N VAL A 106 -0.87 6.98 4.68
CA VAL A 106 -0.02 6.01 3.98
C VAL A 106 0.79 5.20 5.00
N VAL A 107 0.63 3.88 5.00
CA VAL A 107 1.31 2.93 5.89
C VAL A 107 2.81 2.96 5.72
N TRP A 108 3.27 3.17 4.48
CA TRP A 108 4.67 3.14 4.08
C TRP A 108 5.44 4.44 4.37
N GLU A 109 4.76 5.54 4.72
CA GLU A 109 5.38 6.85 4.96
C GLU A 109 6.54 6.81 5.98
N PRO A 110 6.40 6.15 7.15
CA PRO A 110 7.49 6.12 8.12
C PRO A 110 8.72 5.36 7.63
N LEU A 111 8.53 4.36 6.76
CA LEU A 111 9.65 3.64 6.15
C LEU A 111 10.35 4.51 5.09
N ALA A 112 9.58 5.31 4.34
CA ALA A 112 10.13 6.28 3.40
C ALA A 112 10.98 7.35 4.10
N THR A 113 10.49 7.93 5.20
CA THR A 113 11.23 8.89 6.02
C THR A 113 12.56 8.30 6.50
N LEU A 114 12.55 7.08 7.05
CA LEU A 114 13.76 6.45 7.56
C LEU A 114 14.81 6.18 6.46
N ILE A 115 14.37 5.77 5.26
CA ILE A 115 15.29 5.56 4.13
C ILE A 115 15.94 6.89 3.71
N ALA A 116 15.16 7.98 3.63
CA ALA A 116 15.68 9.29 3.29
C ALA A 116 16.67 9.84 4.33
N GLU A 117 16.41 9.63 5.62
CA GLU A 117 17.33 10.01 6.71
C GLU A 117 18.68 9.26 6.61
N LEU A 118 18.63 7.96 6.28
CA LEU A 118 19.84 7.16 6.09
C LEU A 118 20.63 7.61 4.86
N HIS A 119 19.94 7.94 3.76
CA HIS A 119 20.57 8.50 2.56
C HIS A 119 21.29 9.81 2.86
N HIS A 120 20.61 10.74 3.55
CA HIS A 120 21.20 12.03 3.93
C HIS A 120 22.44 11.85 4.82
N SER A 121 22.38 10.91 5.78
CA SER A 121 23.50 10.58 6.66
C SER A 121 24.69 10.01 5.89
N ALA A 122 24.45 9.13 4.92
CA ALA A 122 25.48 8.52 4.08
C ALA A 122 26.20 9.56 3.20
N THR A 123 25.45 10.47 2.57
CA THR A 123 25.99 11.56 1.74
C THR A 123 26.81 12.54 2.58
N SER A 124 26.37 12.83 3.80
CA SER A 124 27.08 13.75 4.71
C SER A 124 28.43 13.17 5.17
N ALA A 125 28.50 11.86 5.41
CA ALA A 125 29.74 11.18 5.80
C ALA A 125 30.80 11.17 4.68
N GLN A 126 30.38 11.12 3.42
CA GLN A 126 31.29 11.15 2.26
C GLN A 126 31.92 12.52 2.04
N ASN A 127 31.23 13.60 2.40
CA ASN A 127 31.69 14.98 2.19
C ASN A 127 32.60 15.52 3.32
N GLY A 128 32.69 14.81 4.45
CA GLY A 128 33.49 15.21 5.62
C GLY A 128 34.90 14.58 5.68
N GLN A 129 35.34 13.87 4.64
CA GLN A 129 36.62 13.17 4.58
C GLN A 129 37.71 13.85 3.71
N THR A 130 37.51 15.11 3.30
CA THR A 130 38.54 15.91 2.60
C THR A 130 39.28 16.85 3.53
#